data_AF-A0A7C5XAZ3-F1
#
_entry.id   AF-A0A7C5XAZ3-F1
#
_cell.length_a   1.000
_cell.length_b   1.000
_cell.length_c   1.000
_cell.angle_alpha   90.00
_cell.angle_beta   90.00
_cell.angle_gamma   90.00
#
_symmetry.space_group_name_H-M   'P 1'
#
loop_
_entity.id
_entity.type
_entity.pdbx_description
1 polymer ?
#
loop_
_entity_poly.entity_id
_entity_poly.type
_entity_poly.pdbx_seq_one_letter_code
_entity_poly.pdbx_strand_id
1 'polypeptide(L)'
;MSIPVETILADPKVSAAIIIQFLMGLGLGYFAVKALKYVVAFIAILVLGSFLSVWSLGGSVESSLQMLGEVASAVKGLLTVLGVMTVGPVSVGFIVGALISLLRK
;
A
#
# COMPACT_ATOMS: atom_id res chain seq x y z
N MET A 1 31.61 -1.88 -17.59
CA MET A 1 32.47 -2.03 -16.39
C MET A 1 31.52 -2.29 -15.22
N SER A 2 31.40 -3.54 -14.78
CA SER A 2 30.52 -3.92 -13.66
C SER A 2 31.27 -3.66 -12.35
N ILE A 3 30.75 -2.74 -11.53
CA ILE A 3 31.31 -2.48 -10.20
C ILE A 3 31.00 -3.70 -9.32
N PRO A 4 31.99 -4.30 -8.64
CA PRO A 4 31.77 -5.42 -7.73
C PRO A 4 30.83 -5.02 -6.59
N VAL A 5 29.87 -5.87 -6.25
CA VAL A 5 28.87 -5.63 -5.18
C VAL A 5 29.54 -5.38 -3.83
N GLU A 6 30.68 -6.01 -3.62
CA GLU A 6 31.57 -5.86 -2.46
C GLU A 6 32.18 -4.46 -2.32
N THR A 7 32.37 -3.72 -3.42
CA THR A 7 32.82 -2.31 -3.36
C THR A 7 31.68 -1.36 -2.97
N ILE A 8 30.42 -1.74 -3.28
CA ILE A 8 29.22 -0.97 -2.95
C ILE A 8 28.86 -1.12 -1.46
N LEU A 9 29.03 -2.33 -0.91
CA LEU A 9 28.73 -2.62 0.50
C LEU A 9 29.82 -2.12 1.47
N ALA A 10 31.05 -1.96 1.00
CA ALA A 10 32.17 -1.41 1.79
C ALA A 10 32.06 0.10 2.03
N ASP A 11 31.18 0.83 1.32
CA ASP A 11 30.94 2.24 1.59
C ASP A 11 30.00 2.38 2.81
N PRO A 12 30.49 2.98 3.93
CA PRO A 12 29.69 3.16 5.14
C PRO A 12 28.41 3.99 4.89
N LYS A 13 28.39 4.86 3.88
CA LYS A 13 27.19 5.63 3.51
C LYS A 13 26.12 4.74 2.88
N VAL A 14 26.52 3.79 2.05
CA VAL A 14 25.61 2.86 1.39
C VAL A 14 25.01 1.89 2.41
N SER A 15 25.85 1.33 3.30
CA SER A 15 25.35 0.49 4.40
C SER A 15 24.39 1.23 5.33
N ALA A 16 24.69 2.48 5.71
CA ALA A 16 23.79 3.30 6.50
C ALA A 16 22.45 3.57 5.77
N ALA A 17 22.50 3.88 4.46
CA ALA A 17 21.30 4.08 3.66
C ALA A 17 20.42 2.84 3.58
N ILE A 18 21.00 1.64 3.45
CA ILE A 18 20.27 0.37 3.43
C ILE A 18 19.55 0.14 4.76
N ILE A 19 20.22 0.37 5.90
CA ILE A 19 19.62 0.22 7.23
C ILE A 19 18.46 1.21 7.42
N ILE A 20 18.66 2.48 7.06
CA ILE A 20 17.62 3.50 7.16
C ILE A 20 16.43 3.16 6.25
N GLN A 21 16.69 2.76 5.01
CA GLN A 21 15.66 2.34 4.07
C GLN A 21 14.88 1.13 4.58
N PHE A 22 15.56 0.15 5.19
CA PHE A 22 14.91 -0.99 5.81
C PHE A 22 14.02 -0.56 6.99
N LEU A 23 14.52 0.29 7.89
CA LEU A 23 13.76 0.79 9.04
C LEU A 23 12.55 1.64 8.61
N MET A 24 12.72 2.49 7.59
CA MET A 24 11.60 3.23 6.98
C MET A 24 10.57 2.29 6.38
N GLY A 25 11.03 1.28 5.63
CA GLY A 25 10.17 0.22 5.12
C GLY A 25 9.38 -0.46 6.23
N LEU A 26 10.06 -0.88 7.31
CA LEU A 26 9.46 -1.55 8.46
C LEU A 26 8.42 -0.68 9.15
N GLY A 27 8.72 0.60 9.39
CA GLY A 27 7.75 1.56 9.91
C GLY A 27 6.53 1.69 8.98
N LEU A 28 6.76 1.93 7.69
CA LEU A 28 5.70 2.05 6.69
C LEU A 28 4.81 0.80 6.65
N GLY A 29 5.39 -0.40 6.59
CA GLY A 29 4.64 -1.65 6.56
C GLY A 29 3.79 -1.87 7.81
N TYR A 30 4.36 -1.55 8.99
CA TYR A 30 3.65 -1.67 10.25
C TYR A 30 2.44 -0.72 10.33
N PHE A 31 2.61 0.55 9.94
CA PHE A 31 1.52 1.52 9.95
C PHE A 31 0.51 1.31 8.81
N ALA A 32 0.96 0.85 7.63
CA ALA A 32 0.10 0.61 6.47
C ALA A 32 -0.99 -0.41 6.76
N VAL A 33 -0.67 -1.52 7.44
CA VAL A 33 -1.67 -2.53 7.84
C VAL A 33 -2.70 -1.96 8.80
N LYS A 34 -2.31 -1.02 9.67
CA LYS A 34 -3.25 -0.32 10.56
C LYS A 34 -4.12 0.69 9.80
N ALA A 35 -3.56 1.37 8.80
CA ALA A 35 -4.30 2.29 7.94
C ALA A 35 -5.31 1.55 7.04
N LEU A 36 -4.95 0.36 6.56
CA LEU A 36 -5.76 -0.43 5.63
C LEU A 36 -7.17 -0.71 6.16
N LYS A 37 -7.34 -0.91 7.48
CA LYS A 37 -8.67 -1.13 8.08
C LYS A 37 -9.61 0.07 7.88
N TYR A 38 -9.08 1.29 7.90
CA TYR A 38 -9.86 2.50 7.68
C TYR A 38 -10.18 2.69 6.19
N VAL A 39 -9.26 2.32 5.30
CA VAL A 39 -9.51 2.30 3.85
C VAL A 39 -10.62 1.32 3.50
N VAL A 40 -10.58 0.11 4.05
CA VAL A 40 -11.65 -0.90 3.83
C VAL A 40 -12.98 -0.41 4.40
N ALA A 41 -12.99 0.17 5.61
CA ALA A 41 -14.20 0.74 6.20
C ALA A 41 -14.77 1.88 5.33
N PHE A 42 -13.93 2.75 4.82
CA PHE A 42 -14.32 3.82 3.90
C PHE A 42 -14.95 3.27 2.62
N ILE A 43 -14.32 2.27 1.99
CA ILE A 43 -14.86 1.61 0.80
C ILE A 43 -16.22 0.96 1.12
N ALA A 44 -16.37 0.27 2.25
CA ALA A 44 -17.63 -0.34 2.65
C ALA A 44 -18.75 0.70 2.82
N ILE A 45 -18.44 1.85 3.43
CA ILE A 45 -19.39 2.96 3.58
C ILE A 45 -19.79 3.52 2.22
N LEU A 46 -18.83 3.71 1.30
CA LEU A 46 -19.15 4.16 -0.06
C LEU A 46 -20.07 3.17 -0.78
N VAL A 47 -19.77 1.87 -0.73
CA VAL A 47 -20.61 0.82 -1.33
C VAL A 47 -22.02 0.86 -0.75
N LEU A 48 -22.15 0.96 0.57
CA LEU A 48 -23.45 1.06 1.25
C LEU A 48 -24.20 2.33 0.82
N GLY A 49 -23.53 3.48 0.78
CA GLY A 49 -24.10 4.74 0.33
C GLY A 49 -24.59 4.67 -1.12
N SER A 50 -23.81 4.08 -2.02
CA SER A 50 -24.19 3.85 -3.41
C SER A 50 -25.39 2.91 -3.54
N PHE A 51 -25.40 1.81 -2.78
CA PHE A 51 -26.53 0.86 -2.78
C PHE A 51 -27.82 1.53 -2.29
N LEU A 52 -27.76 2.29 -1.19
CA LEU A 52 -28.89 3.08 -0.69
C LEU A 52 -29.34 4.16 -1.68
N SER A 53 -28.41 4.81 -2.37
CA SER A 53 -28.72 5.83 -3.37
C SER A 53 -29.45 5.23 -4.58
N VAL A 54 -28.99 4.09 -5.11
CA VAL A 54 -29.68 3.39 -6.21
C VAL A 54 -31.04 2.86 -5.79
N TRP A 55 -31.14 2.29 -4.58
CA TRP A 55 -32.41 1.85 -4.02
C TRP A 55 -33.41 3.01 -3.84
N SER A 56 -32.95 4.15 -3.35
CA SER A 56 -33.75 5.37 -3.12
C SER A 56 -34.26 6.02 -4.41
N LEU A 57 -33.41 6.06 -5.44
CA LEU A 57 -33.70 6.74 -6.71
C LEU A 57 -34.38 5.83 -7.75
N GLY A 58 -34.59 4.56 -7.44
CA GLY A 58 -35.09 3.55 -8.40
C GLY A 58 -34.17 3.37 -9.61
N GLY A 59 -32.88 3.71 -9.47
CA GLY A 59 -31.91 3.76 -10.56
C GLY A 59 -31.39 2.38 -11.00
N SER A 60 -30.76 2.32 -12.19
CA SER A 60 -30.18 1.06 -12.71
C SER A 60 -28.85 0.72 -12.04
N VAL A 61 -28.50 -0.58 -12.07
CA VAL A 61 -27.28 -1.13 -11.50
C VAL A 61 -26.01 -0.58 -12.20
N GLU A 62 -26.10 -0.08 -13.44
CA GLU A 62 -24.95 0.45 -14.19
C GLU A 62 -24.26 1.63 -13.50
N SER A 63 -25.01 2.55 -12.87
CA SER A 63 -24.40 3.73 -12.24
C SER A 63 -23.56 3.36 -11.01
N SER A 64 -23.97 2.32 -10.27
CA SER A 64 -23.18 1.78 -9.16
C SER A 64 -21.90 1.11 -9.65
N LEU A 65 -21.96 0.39 -10.78
CA LEU A 65 -20.80 -0.30 -11.34
C LEU A 65 -19.74 0.68 -11.85
N GLN A 66 -20.13 1.80 -12.44
CA GLN A 66 -19.19 2.85 -12.86
C GLN A 66 -18.43 3.46 -11.67
N MET A 67 -19.13 3.77 -10.58
CA MET A 67 -18.52 4.32 -9.37
C MET A 67 -17.53 3.34 -8.73
N LEU A 68 -17.87 2.04 -8.70
CA LEU A 68 -16.94 0.99 -8.24
C LEU A 68 -15.70 0.88 -9.14
N GLY A 69 -15.85 1.06 -10.45
CA GLY A 69 -14.75 1.10 -11.41
C GLY A 69 -13.76 2.25 -11.13
N GLU A 70 -14.26 3.44 -10.80
CA GLU A 70 -13.42 4.59 -10.44
C GLU A 70 -12.64 4.35 -9.15
N VAL A 71 -13.29 3.80 -8.12
CA VAL A 71 -12.62 3.43 -6.86
C VAL A 71 -11.56 2.35 -7.09
N ALA A 72 -11.87 1.33 -7.90
CA ALA A 72 -10.91 0.29 -8.25
C ALA A 72 -9.68 0.85 -8.99
N SER A 73 -9.89 1.81 -9.89
CA SER A 73 -8.81 2.50 -10.60
C SER A 73 -7.91 3.31 -9.65
N ALA A 74 -8.51 4.04 -8.70
CA ALA A 74 -7.77 4.78 -7.68
C ALA A 74 -6.95 3.86 -6.76
N VAL A 75 -7.51 2.73 -6.35
CA VAL A 75 -6.82 1.70 -5.56
C VAL A 75 -5.66 1.10 -6.36
N LYS A 76 -5.85 0.83 -7.65
CA LYS A 76 -4.79 0.34 -8.54
C LYS A 76 -3.65 1.34 -8.67
N GLY A 77 -3.95 2.64 -8.77
CA GLY A 77 -2.96 3.71 -8.78
C GLY A 77 -2.12 3.75 -7.49
N LEU A 78 -2.78 3.67 -6.34
CA LEU A 78 -2.11 3.55 -5.03
C LEU A 78 -1.22 2.32 -4.95
N LEU A 79 -1.72 1.14 -5.35
CA LEU A 79 -0.96 -0.10 -5.34
C LEU A 79 0.27 -0.03 -6.26
N THR A 80 0.15 0.64 -7.40
CA THR A 80 1.26 0.82 -8.35
C THR A 80 2.34 1.72 -7.75
N VAL A 81 1.96 2.86 -7.16
CA VAL A 81 2.91 3.77 -6.50
C VAL A 81 3.58 3.10 -5.30
N LEU A 82 2.80 2.39 -4.47
CA LEU A 82 3.33 1.63 -3.34
C LEU A 82 4.32 0.56 -3.83
N GLY A 83 4.00 -0.17 -4.90
CA GLY A 83 4.89 -1.16 -5.50
C GLY A 83 6.21 -0.58 -6.03
N VAL A 84 6.15 0.62 -6.63
CA VAL A 84 7.35 1.32 -7.13
C VAL A 84 8.18 1.96 -6.01
N MET A 85 7.56 2.44 -4.92
CA MET A 85 8.29 2.95 -3.75
C MET A 85 8.95 1.83 -2.94
N THR A 86 8.49 0.59 -3.09
CA THR A 86 9.08 -0.60 -2.48
C THR A 86 10.05 -1.31 -3.42
N VAL A 87 11.15 -0.66 -3.83
CA VAL A 87 12.25 -1.34 -4.57
C VAL A 87 13.50 -1.43 -3.70
N GLY A 88 14.05 -2.64 -3.55
CA GLY A 88 15.29 -2.91 -2.83
C GLY A 88 15.09 -3.15 -1.31
N PRO A 89 15.86 -2.49 -0.42
CA PRO A 89 15.79 -2.72 1.03
C PRO A 89 14.47 -2.30 1.69
N VAL A 90 13.80 -1.27 1.14
CA VAL A 90 12.54 -0.74 1.68
C VAL A 90 11.42 -1.78 1.62
N SER A 91 11.35 -2.59 0.55
CA SER A 91 10.33 -3.63 0.38
C SER A 91 10.46 -4.73 1.43
N VAL A 92 11.71 -5.15 1.72
CA VAL A 92 11.99 -6.16 2.73
C VAL A 92 11.56 -5.65 4.11
N GLY A 93 11.92 -4.41 4.44
CA GLY A 93 11.45 -3.74 5.65
C GLY A 93 9.93 -3.70 5.71
N PHE A 94 9.27 -3.25 4.64
CA PHE A 94 7.82 -3.14 4.55
C PHE A 94 7.11 -4.47 4.79
N ILE A 95 7.54 -5.54 4.13
CA ILE A 95 6.95 -6.87 4.31
C ILE A 95 7.09 -7.33 5.76
N VAL A 96 8.29 -7.21 6.34
CA VAL A 96 8.54 -7.59 7.74
C VAL A 96 7.68 -6.76 8.70
N GLY A 97 7.63 -5.44 8.53
CA GLY A 97 6.81 -4.55 9.33
C GLY A 97 5.31 -4.86 9.24
N ALA A 98 4.83 -5.15 8.03
CA ALA A 98 3.45 -5.57 7.79
C ALA A 98 3.13 -6.90 8.47
N LEU A 99 4.01 -7.90 8.34
CA LEU A 99 3.87 -9.20 9.02
C LEU A 99 3.85 -9.04 10.54
N ILE A 100 4.76 -8.24 11.11
CA ILE A 100 4.76 -7.95 12.55
C ILE A 100 3.44 -7.29 12.97
N SER A 101 2.96 -6.29 12.23
CA SER A 101 1.68 -5.65 12.55
C SER A 101 0.49 -6.59 12.41
N LEU A 102 0.55 -7.57 11.51
CA LEU A 102 -0.52 -8.53 11.30
C LEU A 102 -0.54 -9.61 12.39
N LEU A 103 0.63 -10.06 12.83
CA LEU A 103 0.81 -11.10 13.85
C LEU A 103 0.69 -10.59 15.29
N ARG A 104 0.98 -9.31 15.57
CA ARG A 104 0.78 -8.67 16.89
C ARG A 104 -0.60 -8.02 17.05
N LYS A 105 -1.49 -8.15 16.06
CA LYS A 105 -2.83 -7.60 16.10
C LYS A 105 -3.81 -8.58 16.73
#